data_AF-A0A929VQF2-F1
#
_entry.id   AF-A0A929VQF2-F1
#
_cell.length_a   1.000
_cell.length_b   1.000
_cell.length_c   1.000
_cell.angle_alpha   90.00
_cell.angle_beta   90.00
_cell.angle_gamma   90.00
#
_symmetry.space_group_name_H-M   'P 1'
#
loop_
_entity.id
_entity.type
_entity.pdbx_description
1 polymer ?
#
loop_
_entity_poly.entity_id
_entity_poly.type
_entity_poly.pdbx_seq_one_letter_code
_entity_poly.pdbx_strand_id
1 'polypeptide(L)'
;MEEEKKQERSFELRSEKVRSIVGQVPSSLVRYGIIIIGLVFFVIAGGFYFLPYKKLYAGTAVVSPLNTHISSDSIDAVILLKFNGQALGGESNQPIHLSNGMVNVEGVLLSVSSIRDTLGRHESQVRFNRKDYVEVENQTLDFRTVYVCGNVLSMIFKTLCLDIDE
;
A
#
# COMPACT_ATOMS: atom_id res chain seq x y z
N MET A 1 58.62 -55.63 14.56
CA MET A 1 58.52 -54.17 14.73
C MET A 1 57.73 -53.45 13.63
N GLU A 2 57.35 -54.09 12.51
CA GLU A 2 56.59 -53.42 11.44
C GLU A 2 55.06 -53.60 11.53
N GLU A 3 54.56 -54.62 12.21
CA GLU A 3 53.12 -54.92 12.25
C GLU A 3 52.34 -53.99 13.20
N GLU A 4 52.97 -53.54 14.29
CA GLU A 4 52.35 -52.62 15.27
C GLU A 4 52.07 -51.23 14.67
N LYS A 5 52.99 -50.71 13.84
CA LYS A 5 52.83 -49.41 13.13
C LYS A 5 51.70 -49.38 12.10
N LYS A 6 51.27 -50.53 11.58
CA LYS A 6 50.15 -50.62 10.63
C LYS A 6 48.81 -50.65 11.36
N GLN A 7 48.79 -51.26 12.54
CA GLN A 7 47.62 -51.29 13.41
C GLN A 7 47.33 -49.90 13.98
N GLU A 8 48.33 -49.15 14.44
CA GLU A 8 48.16 -47.77 14.93
C GLU A 8 47.59 -46.81 13.87
N ARG A 9 48.10 -46.85 12.64
CA ARG A 9 47.55 -46.06 11.50
C ARG A 9 46.13 -46.46 11.11
N SER A 10 45.74 -47.72 11.32
CA SER A 10 44.38 -48.19 11.05
C SER A 10 43.37 -47.75 12.12
N PHE A 11 43.83 -47.44 13.34
CA PHE A 11 43.01 -46.87 14.42
C PHE A 11 42.85 -45.35 14.30
N GLU A 12 43.83 -44.63 13.75
CA GLU A 12 43.69 -43.21 13.40
C GLU A 12 42.65 -42.99 12.28
N LEU A 13 42.61 -43.88 11.29
CA LEU A 13 41.58 -43.90 10.24
C LEU A 13 40.17 -44.26 10.76
N ARG A 14 40.04 -44.74 11.99
CA ARG A 14 38.76 -45.12 12.62
C ARG A 14 38.12 -43.97 13.41
N SER A 15 38.88 -42.95 13.81
CA SER A 15 38.32 -41.78 14.50
C SER A 15 37.85 -40.69 13.53
N GLU A 16 38.51 -40.54 12.38
CA GLU A 16 38.12 -39.54 11.37
C GLU A 16 36.84 -39.92 10.62
N LYS A 17 36.66 -41.22 10.36
CA LYS A 17 35.46 -41.75 9.70
C LYS A 17 34.22 -41.77 10.59
N VAL A 18 34.38 -41.61 11.91
CA VAL A 18 33.27 -41.57 12.87
C VAL A 18 32.95 -40.13 13.30
N ARG A 19 33.97 -39.25 13.43
CA ARG A 19 33.72 -37.82 13.72
C ARG A 19 33.08 -37.08 12.55
N SER A 20 33.34 -37.49 11.31
CA SER A 20 32.64 -36.96 10.12
C SER A 20 31.16 -37.39 10.03
N ILE A 21 30.74 -38.42 10.76
CA ILE A 21 29.37 -38.93 10.76
C ILE A 21 28.52 -38.32 11.89
N VAL A 22 29.12 -37.81 12.97
CA VAL A 22 28.38 -37.31 14.14
C VAL A 22 28.37 -35.77 14.24
N GLY A 23 29.34 -35.09 13.63
CA GLY A 23 29.49 -33.62 13.77
C GLY A 23 29.03 -32.77 12.59
N GLN A 24 28.77 -33.38 11.43
CA GLN A 24 28.32 -32.63 10.26
C GLN A 24 26.80 -32.72 10.19
N VAL A 25 26.11 -31.65 10.59
CA VAL A 25 24.68 -31.49 10.28
C VAL A 25 24.56 -31.77 8.78
N PRO A 26 23.85 -32.83 8.35
CA PRO A 26 23.85 -33.24 6.95
C PRO A 26 23.46 -32.02 6.12
N SER A 27 24.42 -31.51 5.35
CA SER A 27 24.30 -30.24 4.64
C SER A 27 23.15 -30.27 3.64
N SER A 28 22.76 -31.48 3.20
CA SER A 28 21.57 -31.76 2.43
C SER A 28 20.28 -31.36 3.16
N LEU A 29 20.12 -31.69 4.44
CA LEU A 29 18.90 -31.38 5.21
C LEU A 29 18.72 -29.86 5.36
N VAL A 30 19.83 -29.15 5.61
CA VAL A 30 19.86 -27.69 5.70
C VAL A 30 19.54 -27.07 4.33
N ARG A 31 20.08 -27.63 3.23
CA ARG A 31 19.77 -27.19 1.86
C ARG A 31 18.30 -27.37 1.50
N TYR A 32 17.68 -28.51 1.83
CA TYR A 32 16.26 -28.71 1.53
C TYR A 32 15.38 -27.82 2.40
N GLY A 33 15.74 -27.63 3.68
CA GLY A 33 15.05 -26.73 4.59
C GLY A 33 14.98 -25.30 4.04
N ILE A 34 16.12 -24.74 3.61
CA ILE A 34 16.15 -23.37 3.08
C ILE A 34 15.37 -23.23 1.76
N ILE A 35 15.36 -24.25 0.91
CA ILE A 35 14.56 -24.25 -0.34
C ILE A 35 13.06 -24.22 -0.03
N ILE A 36 12.60 -25.06 0.90
CA ILE A 36 11.19 -25.11 1.29
C ILE A 36 10.77 -23.79 1.94
N ILE A 37 11.56 -23.28 2.86
CA ILE A 37 11.30 -22.00 3.53
C ILE A 37 11.24 -20.87 2.49
N GLY A 38 12.22 -20.81 1.57
CA GLY A 38 12.25 -19.82 0.50
C GLY A 38 11.02 -19.88 -0.41
N LEU A 39 10.57 -21.08 -0.78
CA LEU A 39 9.36 -21.26 -1.58
C LEU A 39 8.11 -20.76 -0.86
N VAL A 40 7.96 -21.10 0.43
CA VAL A 40 6.83 -20.66 1.26
C VAL A 40 6.80 -19.13 1.35
N PHE A 41 7.95 -18.50 1.62
CA PHE A 41 8.04 -17.04 1.62
C PHE A 41 7.67 -16.42 0.27
N PHE A 42 8.11 -17.02 -0.83
CA PHE A 42 7.80 -16.53 -2.17
C PHE A 42 6.31 -16.58 -2.48
N VAL A 43 5.63 -17.68 -2.13
CA VAL A 43 4.17 -17.82 -2.31
C VAL A 43 3.42 -16.81 -1.45
N ILE A 44 3.82 -16.62 -0.20
CA ILE A 44 3.22 -15.62 0.70
C ILE A 44 3.39 -14.22 0.11
N ALA A 45 4.60 -13.84 -0.30
CA ALA A 45 4.88 -12.54 -0.90
C ALA A 45 4.07 -12.32 -2.20
N GLY A 46 3.96 -13.35 -3.04
CA GLY A 46 3.09 -13.33 -4.22
C GLY A 46 1.62 -13.15 -3.86
N GLY A 47 1.12 -13.85 -2.84
CA GLY A 47 -0.26 -13.68 -2.35
C GLY A 47 -0.55 -12.26 -1.86
N PHE A 48 0.38 -11.66 -1.12
CA PHE A 48 0.30 -10.26 -0.70
C PHE A 48 0.34 -9.27 -1.87
N TYR A 49 0.99 -9.62 -2.99
CA TYR A 49 0.98 -8.80 -4.20
C TYR A 49 -0.41 -8.77 -4.85
N PHE A 50 -1.17 -9.86 -4.81
CA PHE A 50 -2.50 -9.92 -5.42
C PHE A 50 -3.59 -9.17 -4.65
N LEU A 51 -3.32 -8.71 -3.43
CA LEU A 51 -4.30 -8.00 -2.59
C LEU A 51 -4.19 -6.48 -2.82
N PRO A 52 -5.07 -5.87 -3.64
CA PRO A 52 -5.09 -4.43 -3.80
C PRO A 52 -5.46 -3.76 -2.48
N TYR A 53 -4.64 -2.80 -2.05
CA TYR A 53 -4.85 -2.12 -0.79
C TYR A 53 -5.81 -0.95 -0.97
N LYS A 54 -6.88 -0.94 -0.18
CA LYS A 54 -7.88 0.15 -0.16
C LYS A 54 -7.68 0.99 1.08
N LYS A 55 -7.47 2.30 0.89
CA LYS A 55 -7.44 3.28 1.97
C LYS A 55 -8.72 4.09 1.98
N LEU A 56 -9.28 4.26 3.18
CA LEU A 56 -10.42 5.13 3.41
C LEU A 56 -9.90 6.50 3.85
N TYR A 57 -10.24 7.52 3.07
CA TYR A 57 -9.97 8.91 3.42
C TYR A 57 -11.29 9.60 3.75
N ALA A 58 -11.29 10.34 4.85
CA ALA A 58 -12.44 11.09 5.32
C ALA A 58 -12.03 12.51 5.71
N GLY A 59 -12.96 13.43 5.57
CA GLY A 59 -12.75 14.82 5.90
C GLY A 59 -13.96 15.69 5.57
N THR A 60 -13.73 16.99 5.54
CA THR A 60 -14.76 17.98 5.25
C THR A 60 -14.51 18.60 3.88
N ALA A 61 -15.52 18.60 3.03
CA ALA A 61 -15.53 19.19 1.71
C ALA A 61 -16.34 20.49 1.75
N VAL A 62 -15.78 21.56 1.19
CA VAL A 62 -16.50 22.81 0.97
C VAL A 62 -16.74 22.92 -0.53
N VAL A 63 -18.00 22.82 -0.93
CA VAL A 63 -18.40 22.95 -2.34
C VAL A 63 -18.49 24.43 -2.65
N SER A 64 -17.43 24.96 -3.26
CA SER A 64 -17.42 26.33 -3.76
C SER A 64 -17.93 26.37 -5.20
N PRO A 65 -18.64 27.43 -5.62
CA PRO A 65 -19.09 27.60 -6.99
C PRO A 65 -17.97 28.07 -7.93
N LEU A 66 -16.71 28.12 -7.45
CA LEU A 66 -15.59 28.59 -8.24
C LEU A 66 -15.27 27.59 -9.35
N ASN A 67 -15.33 28.06 -10.59
CA ASN A 67 -14.86 27.38 -11.80
C ASN A 67 -15.52 26.01 -12.05
N THR A 68 -16.78 26.05 -12.47
CA THR A 68 -17.54 24.86 -12.89
C THR A 68 -17.54 24.72 -14.41
N HIS A 69 -17.08 23.59 -14.92
CA HIS A 69 -17.26 23.25 -16.32
C HIS A 69 -18.54 22.43 -16.48
N ILE A 70 -19.55 23.05 -17.09
CA ILE A 70 -20.88 22.47 -17.25
C ILE A 70 -20.93 21.75 -18.60
N SER A 71 -20.89 20.42 -18.56
CA SER A 71 -21.23 19.57 -19.71
C SER A 71 -22.70 19.13 -19.60
N SER A 72 -23.33 18.73 -20.71
CA SER A 72 -24.79 18.52 -20.79
C SER A 72 -25.37 17.61 -19.70
N ASP A 73 -24.64 16.58 -19.26
CA ASP A 73 -25.10 15.61 -18.25
C ASP A 73 -24.23 15.57 -16.96
N SER A 74 -23.02 16.14 -16.98
CA SER A 74 -22.07 16.10 -15.86
C SER A 74 -21.46 17.48 -15.59
N ILE A 75 -21.30 17.83 -14.31
CA ILE A 75 -20.65 19.07 -13.87
C ILE A 75 -19.29 18.72 -13.27
N ASP A 76 -18.24 19.31 -13.82
CA ASP A 76 -16.91 19.26 -13.21
C ASP A 76 -16.76 20.51 -12.34
N ALA A 77 -16.76 20.33 -11.02
CA ALA A 77 -16.67 21.40 -10.03
C ALA A 77 -15.36 21.34 -9.27
N VAL A 78 -14.81 22.52 -8.93
CA VAL A 78 -13.66 22.63 -8.04
C VAL A 78 -14.16 22.79 -6.61
N ILE A 79 -13.80 21.85 -5.74
CA ILE A 79 -14.16 21.84 -4.33
C ILE A 79 -12.91 21.87 -3.44
N LEU A 80 -13.06 22.42 -2.24
CA LEU A 80 -11.98 22.49 -1.26
C LEU A 80 -12.13 21.34 -0.27
N LEU A 81 -11.19 20.38 -0.32
CA LEU A 81 -11.16 19.23 0.58
C LEU A 81 -10.23 19.50 1.75
N LYS A 82 -10.76 19.41 2.97
CA LYS A 82 -9.97 19.35 4.21
C LYS A 82 -9.91 17.91 4.69
N PHE A 83 -8.78 17.26 4.50
CA PHE A 83 -8.54 15.92 5.01
C PHE A 83 -8.33 15.95 6.53
N ASN A 84 -8.89 14.98 7.25
CA ASN A 84 -8.64 14.85 8.70
C ASN A 84 -7.27 14.21 9.01
N GLY A 85 -6.57 13.72 8.00
CA GLY A 85 -5.29 13.04 8.13
C GLY A 85 -4.37 13.30 6.96
N GLN A 86 -3.75 12.25 6.43
CA GLN A 86 -2.85 12.37 5.29
C GLN A 86 -3.61 12.82 4.04
N ALA A 87 -3.12 13.86 3.39
CA ALA A 87 -3.73 14.37 2.17
C ALA A 87 -3.59 13.36 1.02
N LEU A 88 -4.64 13.23 0.23
CA LEU A 88 -4.54 12.65 -1.09
C LEU A 88 -3.80 13.64 -1.99
N GLY A 89 -2.81 13.17 -2.73
CA GLY A 89 -2.07 14.01 -3.69
C GLY A 89 -2.06 13.34 -5.05
N GLY A 90 -2.33 14.12 -6.09
CA GLY A 90 -2.23 13.69 -7.48
C GLY A 90 -3.58 13.41 -8.16
N GLU A 91 -3.49 12.79 -9.34
CA GLU A 91 -4.67 12.37 -10.11
C GLU A 91 -5.29 11.12 -9.49
N SER A 92 -6.57 11.21 -9.16
CA SER A 92 -7.28 10.19 -8.41
C SER A 92 -8.67 10.01 -8.99
N ASN A 93 -8.82 9.20 -10.04
CA ASN A 93 -10.11 8.84 -10.63
C ASN A 93 -10.87 7.84 -9.73
N GLN A 94 -11.37 8.32 -8.58
CA GLN A 94 -11.93 7.49 -7.51
C GLN A 94 -13.31 7.99 -7.09
N PRO A 95 -14.24 7.11 -6.68
CA PRO A 95 -15.54 7.52 -6.17
C PRO A 95 -15.39 8.30 -4.86
N ILE A 96 -16.14 9.39 -4.75
CA ILE A 96 -16.25 10.20 -3.54
C ILE A 96 -17.72 10.30 -3.14
N HIS A 97 -18.01 9.98 -1.89
CA HIS A 97 -19.33 10.13 -1.28
C HIS A 97 -19.30 11.39 -0.41
N LEU A 98 -20.28 12.26 -0.59
CA LEU A 98 -20.46 13.50 0.17
C LEU A 98 -21.78 13.42 0.90
N SER A 99 -21.75 13.71 2.20
CA SER A 99 -22.94 13.64 3.02
C SER A 99 -22.97 14.73 4.09
N ASN A 100 -24.14 15.31 4.34
CA ASN A 100 -24.40 16.26 5.44
C ASN A 100 -25.34 15.70 6.52
N GLY A 101 -25.57 14.39 6.52
CA GLY A 101 -26.63 13.74 7.30
C GLY A 101 -28.05 13.95 6.75
N MET A 102 -28.32 15.04 6.03
CA MET A 102 -29.60 15.28 5.32
C MET A 102 -29.54 14.88 3.84
N VAL A 103 -28.42 15.18 3.19
CA VAL A 103 -28.20 14.99 1.76
C VAL A 103 -27.05 14.00 1.59
N ASN A 104 -27.17 13.07 0.64
CA ASN A 104 -26.12 12.15 0.25
C ASN A 104 -25.93 12.21 -1.26
N VAL A 105 -24.72 12.57 -1.69
CA VAL A 105 -24.34 12.73 -3.09
C VAL A 105 -23.12 11.88 -3.39
N GLU A 106 -23.14 11.25 -4.56
CA GLU A 106 -22.01 10.50 -5.08
C GLU A 106 -21.38 11.26 -6.24
N GLY A 107 -20.05 11.28 -6.30
CA GLY A 107 -19.29 11.90 -7.35
C GLY A 107 -18.02 11.11 -7.65
N VAL A 108 -17.29 11.58 -8.65
CA VAL A 108 -15.98 11.04 -9.01
C VAL A 108 -14.95 12.13 -8.76
N LEU A 109 -14.07 11.90 -7.79
CA LEU A 109 -12.86 12.70 -7.63
C LEU A 109 -12.01 12.49 -8.88
N LEU A 110 -11.50 13.57 -9.48
CA LEU A 110 -10.64 13.51 -10.67
C LEU A 110 -9.19 13.76 -10.25
N SER A 111 -8.95 14.84 -9.52
CA SER A 111 -7.62 15.23 -9.07
C SER A 111 -7.68 15.99 -7.74
N VAL A 112 -6.61 15.86 -6.96
CA VAL A 112 -6.39 16.61 -5.72
C VAL A 112 -5.05 17.31 -5.82
N SER A 113 -5.07 18.63 -5.64
CA SER A 113 -3.87 19.45 -5.58
C SER A 113 -3.00 19.05 -4.40
N SER A 114 -1.69 18.92 -4.64
CA SER A 114 -0.68 18.68 -3.60
C SER A 114 -0.44 19.92 -2.73
N ILE A 115 -0.88 21.10 -3.19
CA ILE A 115 -0.69 22.38 -2.50
C ILE A 115 -1.81 22.58 -1.48
N ARG A 116 -1.42 22.98 -0.27
CA ARG A 116 -2.34 23.33 0.82
C ARG A 116 -2.54 24.84 0.89
N ASP A 117 -3.80 25.24 1.09
CA ASP A 117 -4.13 26.60 1.49
C ASP A 117 -3.73 26.84 2.96
N THR A 118 -3.70 28.11 3.37
CA THR A 118 -3.47 28.59 4.75
C THR A 118 -4.38 27.93 5.80
N LEU A 119 -5.57 27.47 5.39
CA LEU A 119 -6.53 26.75 6.21
C LEU A 119 -6.38 25.21 6.17
N GLY A 120 -5.32 24.71 5.52
CA GLY A 120 -5.07 23.28 5.35
C GLY A 120 -6.04 22.58 4.40
N ARG A 121 -6.67 23.35 3.49
CA ARG A 121 -7.59 22.84 2.46
C ARG A 121 -6.84 22.57 1.17
N HIS A 122 -7.25 21.53 0.44
CA HIS A 122 -6.71 21.14 -0.85
C HIS A 122 -7.74 21.44 -1.93
N GLU A 123 -7.31 22.13 -2.99
CA GLU A 123 -8.12 22.31 -4.18
C GLU A 123 -8.25 20.98 -4.91
N SER A 124 -9.48 20.57 -5.21
CA SER A 124 -9.77 19.26 -5.80
C SER A 124 -10.82 19.39 -6.89
N GLN A 125 -10.63 18.70 -8.00
CA GLN A 125 -11.62 18.66 -9.08
C GLN A 125 -12.49 17.42 -8.91
N VAL A 126 -13.80 17.61 -8.86
CA VAL A 126 -14.78 16.52 -8.70
C VAL A 126 -15.85 16.63 -9.77
N ARG A 127 -16.18 15.48 -10.36
CA ARG A 127 -17.27 15.34 -11.31
C ARG A 127 -18.54 14.88 -10.60
N PHE A 128 -19.62 15.63 -10.78
CA PHE A 128 -20.94 15.38 -10.23
C PHE A 128 -22.00 15.25 -11.32
N ASN A 129 -23.13 14.65 -10.97
CA ASN A 129 -24.36 14.82 -11.72
C ASN A 129 -24.92 16.22 -11.47
N ARG A 130 -25.51 16.84 -12.50
CA ARG A 130 -26.09 18.18 -12.40
C ARG A 130 -27.16 18.30 -11.32
N LYS A 131 -28.01 17.28 -11.15
CA LYS A 131 -29.08 17.29 -10.15
C LYS A 131 -28.51 17.35 -8.73
N ASP A 132 -27.49 16.53 -8.49
CA ASP A 132 -26.89 16.35 -7.19
C ASP A 132 -26.04 17.57 -6.80
N TYR A 133 -25.36 18.21 -7.78
CA TYR A 133 -24.57 19.43 -7.55
C TYR A 133 -25.41 20.60 -7.02
N VAL A 134 -26.62 20.79 -7.57
CA VAL A 134 -27.52 21.89 -7.17
C VAL A 134 -27.96 21.76 -5.70
N GLU A 135 -28.02 20.53 -5.17
CA GLU A 135 -28.43 20.27 -3.79
C GLU A 135 -27.31 20.55 -2.77
N VAL A 136 -26.05 20.45 -3.21
CA VAL A 136 -24.85 20.58 -2.37
C VAL A 136 -24.11 21.91 -2.54
N GLU A 137 -24.56 22.77 -3.43
CA GLU A 137 -23.94 24.05 -3.73
C GLU A 137 -23.85 24.94 -2.48
N ASN A 138 -22.67 25.55 -2.25
CA ASN A 138 -22.38 26.40 -1.10
C ASN A 138 -22.53 25.72 0.27
N GLN A 139 -22.53 24.38 0.32
CA GLN A 139 -22.60 23.63 1.57
C GLN A 139 -21.22 23.08 1.98
N THR A 140 -21.08 22.92 3.29
CA THR A 140 -19.98 22.17 3.89
C THR A 140 -20.50 20.75 4.17
N LEU A 141 -19.85 19.76 3.58
CA LEU A 141 -20.25 18.36 3.62
C LEU A 141 -19.12 17.50 4.16
N ASP A 142 -19.44 16.40 4.82
CA ASP A 142 -18.43 15.40 5.13
C ASP A 142 -18.27 14.47 3.93
N PHE A 143 -17.03 14.26 3.51
CA PHE A 143 -16.71 13.36 2.43
C PHE A 143 -16.07 12.07 2.94
N ARG A 144 -16.35 10.98 2.23
CA ARG A 144 -15.65 9.71 2.34
C ARG A 144 -15.27 9.26 0.94
N THR A 145 -13.99 9.00 0.73
CA THR A 145 -13.50 8.44 -0.52
C THR A 145 -12.66 7.20 -0.25
N VAL A 146 -12.79 6.23 -1.14
CA VAL A 146 -11.99 5.00 -1.11
C VAL A 146 -10.92 5.12 -2.18
N TYR A 147 -9.67 5.18 -1.75
CA TYR A 147 -8.54 5.22 -2.66
C TYR A 147 -7.91 3.83 -2.75
N VAL A 148 -7.76 3.32 -3.97
CA VAL A 148 -7.06 2.05 -4.21
C VAL A 148 -5.58 2.34 -4.42
N CYS A 149 -4.79 2.23 -3.34
CA CYS A 149 -3.34 2.44 -3.36
C CYS A 149 -2.60 1.19 -3.86
N GLY A 150 -2.83 0.75 -5.11
CA GLY A 150 -2.08 -0.36 -5.71
C GLY A 150 -1.88 -1.56 -4.76
N ASN A 151 -0.66 -2.10 -4.70
CA ASN A 151 -0.34 -3.26 -3.86
C ASN A 151 0.32 -2.83 -2.54
N VAL A 152 0.09 -3.59 -1.47
CA VAL A 152 0.60 -3.30 -0.10
C VAL A 152 2.12 -3.09 -0.08
N LEU A 153 2.85 -3.92 -0.83
CA LEU A 153 4.31 -3.87 -0.90
C LEU A 153 4.83 -2.56 -1.50
N SER A 154 4.14 -2.03 -2.52
CA SER A 154 4.49 -0.74 -3.14
C SER A 154 4.37 0.42 -2.16
N MET A 155 3.40 0.34 -1.24
CA MET A 155 3.28 1.32 -0.16
C MET A 155 4.41 1.21 0.84
N ILE A 156 4.74 -0.01 1.31
CA ILE A 156 5.82 -0.21 2.28
C ILE A 156 7.14 0.29 1.70
N PHE A 157 7.45 -0.04 0.44
CA PHE A 157 8.66 0.47 -0.22
C PHE A 157 8.64 1.99 -0.41
N LYS A 158 7.50 2.59 -0.74
CA LYS A 158 7.39 4.05 -0.90
C LYS A 158 7.52 4.80 0.42
N THR A 159 6.94 4.27 1.50
CA THR A 159 7.12 4.80 2.85
C THR A 159 8.58 4.67 3.30
N LEU A 160 9.17 3.48 3.14
CA LEU A 160 10.57 3.24 3.51
C LEU A 160 11.55 4.11 2.70
N CYS A 161 11.23 4.43 1.45
CA CYS A 161 12.02 5.35 0.63
C CYS A 161 11.85 6.81 1.06
N LEU A 162 10.68 7.20 1.58
CA LEU A 162 10.43 8.54 2.13
C LEU A 162 11.15 8.77 3.47
N ASP A 163 11.35 7.72 4.28
CA ASP A 163 12.13 7.77 5.52
C ASP A 163 13.66 7.82 5.29
N ILE A 164 14.14 7.61 4.06
CA ILE A 164 15.57 7.65 3.72
C ILE A 164 16.03 9.04 3.23
N ASP A 165 15.09 9.94 2.92
CA ASP A 165 15.37 11.30 2.46
C ASP A 165 15.26 12.37 3.58
N GLU A 166 15.13 11.97 4.85
CA GLU A 166 15.21 12.87 6.02
C GLU A 166 16.57 12.81 6.74
#